data_AF-A0A7S2A0V6-F1
#
_entry.id   AF-A0A7S2A0V6-F1
#
_cell.length_a   1.000
_cell.length_b   1.000
_cell.length_c   1.000
_cell.angle_alpha   90.00
_cell.angle_beta   90.00
_cell.angle_gamma   90.00
#
_symmetry.space_group_name_H-M   'P 1'
#
loop_
_entity.id
_entity.type
_entity.pdbx_description
1 polymer ?
#
loop_
_entity_poly.entity_id
_entity_poly.type
_entity_poly.pdbx_seq_one_letter_code
_entity_poly.pdbx_strand_id
1 'polypeptide(L)'
;SGSESRVAEADGTIGEDRGLMEGHMMYSPLECNLNASPAITSDECITNAVSLSSLMASATSAGTPTTIPCGTCAYVDYTDGSTVVLPGDGSLNVVGRLHFPSTAHVTLSATAVVVEGHLDIGVPDLGNQVKILVYGSEDVFYYPHDMCTHGDTTCQH
;
A
#
# COMPACT_ATOMS: atom_id res chain seq x y z
N SER A 1 60.35 27.88 8.85
CA SER A 1 60.76 26.47 8.94
C SER A 1 59.62 25.71 9.57
N GLY A 2 58.91 24.80 8.88
CA GLY A 2 59.40 23.45 8.49
C GLY A 2 59.55 22.62 9.77
N SER A 3 58.86 21.52 10.04
CA SER A 3 58.61 20.35 9.17
C SER A 3 57.66 19.32 9.83
N GLU A 4 56.91 18.60 8.98
CA GLU A 4 56.49 17.17 8.99
C GLU A 4 56.13 16.37 10.27
N SER A 5 54.83 16.01 10.36
CA SER A 5 54.23 14.65 10.29
C SER A 5 55.05 13.39 10.64
N ARG A 6 54.58 12.58 11.63
CA ARG A 6 53.89 11.27 11.45
C ARG A 6 53.97 10.30 12.66
N VAL A 7 52.89 9.51 12.75
CA VAL A 7 52.65 8.22 13.43
C VAL A 7 52.40 8.23 14.95
N ALA A 8 51.16 7.93 15.32
CA ALA A 8 50.87 7.12 16.50
C ALA A 8 49.80 6.08 16.11
N GLU A 9 50.07 4.85 16.53
CA GLU A 9 49.47 3.60 16.13
C GLU A 9 48.06 3.43 16.71
N ALA A 10 47.20 2.70 15.98
CA ALA A 10 45.91 2.27 16.50
C ALA A 10 46.12 1.06 17.42
N ASP A 11 45.80 1.22 18.70
CA ASP A 11 45.54 0.11 19.61
C ASP A 11 44.09 0.21 20.11
N GLY A 12 43.37 -0.89 19.99
CA GLY A 12 41.94 -0.94 20.23
C GLY A 12 41.63 -0.96 21.72
N THR A 13 40.48 -0.42 22.09
CA THR A 13 39.59 -1.06 23.07
C THR A 13 38.19 -0.46 22.97
N ILE A 14 37.24 -1.36 22.92
CA ILE A 14 35.81 -1.18 22.76
C ILE A 14 35.26 -0.49 24.02
N GLY A 15 34.55 0.62 23.85
CA GLY A 15 33.93 1.37 24.93
C GLY A 15 32.65 2.05 24.46
N GLU A 16 31.59 1.24 24.39
CA GLU A 16 30.18 1.61 24.55
C GLU A 16 29.79 3.01 24.04
N ASP A 17 29.76 3.16 22.72
CA ASP A 17 28.93 4.20 22.13
C ASP A 17 27.47 3.80 22.41
N ARG A 18 26.81 4.61 23.24
CA ARG A 18 25.37 4.57 23.46
C ARG A 18 24.71 5.06 22.18
N GLY A 19 24.80 4.23 21.14
CA GLY A 19 24.05 4.37 19.92
C GLY A 19 22.58 4.37 20.31
N LEU A 20 21.98 5.56 20.22
CA LEU A 20 20.55 5.74 20.10
C LEU A 20 20.02 4.60 19.21
N MET A 21 19.26 3.68 19.79
CA MET A 21 18.38 2.80 19.03
C MET A 21 17.25 3.67 18.48
N GLU A 22 17.57 4.62 17.60
CA GLU A 22 16.67 5.07 16.56
C GLU A 22 16.57 3.93 15.54
N GLY A 23 15.96 2.84 15.99
CA GLY A 23 15.49 1.78 15.12
C GLY A 23 14.34 2.37 14.30
N HIS A 24 14.73 3.06 13.23
CA HIS A 24 13.92 3.39 12.09
C HIS A 24 12.99 2.20 11.81
N MET A 25 11.74 2.28 12.27
CA MET A 25 10.65 1.48 11.73
C MET A 25 10.40 2.04 10.32
N MET A 26 11.34 1.78 9.40
CA MET A 26 11.15 2.06 7.99
C MET A 26 10.10 1.09 7.52
N TYR A 27 8.88 1.59 7.37
CA TYR A 27 7.84 0.92 6.60
C TYR A 27 8.44 0.58 5.24
N SER A 28 8.74 -0.70 5.04
CA SER A 28 9.34 -1.17 3.80
C SER A 28 8.21 -1.52 2.84
N PRO A 29 8.36 -1.28 1.53
CA PRO A 29 7.38 -1.76 0.58
C PRO A 29 7.26 -3.28 0.68
N LEU A 30 6.04 -3.81 0.60
CA LEU A 30 5.78 -5.25 0.60
C LEU A 30 6.65 -5.96 -0.45
N GLU A 31 7.34 -7.04 -0.08
CA GLU A 31 8.26 -7.74 -0.98
C GLU A 31 7.60 -8.19 -2.29
N CYS A 32 6.34 -8.59 -2.24
CA CYS A 32 5.57 -8.99 -3.42
C CYS A 32 5.30 -7.82 -4.39
N ASN A 33 5.28 -6.58 -3.93
CA ASN A 33 5.22 -5.40 -4.78
C ASN A 33 6.59 -5.05 -5.39
N LEU A 34 7.68 -5.30 -4.65
CA LEU A 34 9.06 -5.09 -5.13
C LEU A 34 9.44 -6.09 -6.23
N ASN A 35 8.98 -7.34 -6.09
CA ASN A 35 9.27 -8.44 -7.02
C ASN A 35 8.22 -8.60 -8.14
N ALA A 36 7.25 -7.69 -8.23
CA ALA A 36 6.21 -7.75 -9.23
C ALA A 36 6.79 -7.59 -10.65
N SER A 37 6.25 -8.36 -11.60
CA SER A 37 6.61 -8.27 -13.01
C SER A 37 5.34 -8.27 -13.86
N PRO A 38 4.98 -7.14 -14.50
CA PRO A 38 5.69 -5.86 -14.49
C PRO A 38 5.66 -5.19 -13.10
N ALA A 39 6.62 -4.29 -12.84
CA ALA A 39 6.69 -3.57 -11.56
C ALA A 39 5.38 -2.81 -11.31
N ILE A 40 4.85 -2.84 -10.08
CA ILE A 40 3.54 -2.22 -9.80
C ILE A 40 3.52 -0.71 -10.08
N THR A 41 4.67 -0.03 -10.05
CA THR A 41 4.80 1.40 -10.33
C THR A 41 4.85 1.73 -11.83
N SER A 42 4.94 0.72 -12.70
CA SER A 42 5.05 0.91 -14.15
C SER A 42 3.71 1.12 -14.85
N ASP A 43 3.73 1.76 -16.02
CA ASP A 43 2.56 1.90 -16.89
C ASP A 43 2.13 0.56 -17.51
N GLU A 44 3.07 -0.37 -17.68
CA GLU A 44 2.78 -1.72 -18.16
C GLU A 44 1.87 -2.48 -17.20
N CYS A 45 2.03 -2.26 -15.89
CA CYS A 45 1.15 -2.85 -14.88
C CYS A 45 -0.27 -2.31 -14.99
N ILE A 46 -0.45 -1.01 -15.23
CA ILE A 46 -1.78 -0.40 -15.47
C ILE A 46 -2.39 -0.89 -16.78
N THR A 47 -1.58 -1.05 -17.83
CA THR A 47 -2.04 -1.56 -19.13
C THR A 47 -2.63 -2.97 -19.02
N ASN A 48 -2.12 -3.79 -18.10
CA ASN A 48 -2.59 -5.16 -17.83
C ASN A 48 -3.46 -5.26 -16.57
N ALA A 49 -3.93 -4.14 -16.03
CA ALA A 49 -4.66 -4.12 -14.76
C ALA A 49 -6.04 -4.76 -14.85
N VAL A 50 -6.47 -5.36 -13.74
CA VAL A 50 -7.84 -5.87 -13.58
C VAL A 50 -8.81 -4.73 -13.23
N SER A 51 -10.07 -4.82 -13.65
CA SER A 51 -11.05 -3.79 -13.28
C SER A 51 -11.47 -3.92 -11.81
N LEU A 52 -11.72 -2.81 -11.13
CA LEU A 52 -12.21 -2.79 -9.75
C LEU A 52 -13.56 -3.53 -9.66
N SER A 53 -14.45 -3.36 -10.64
CA SER A 53 -15.73 -4.09 -10.70
C SER A 53 -15.57 -5.61 -10.68
N SER A 54 -14.52 -6.15 -11.32
CA SER A 54 -14.24 -7.59 -11.32
C SER A 54 -13.80 -8.10 -9.96
N LEU A 55 -12.93 -7.35 -9.27
CA LEU A 55 -12.50 -7.65 -7.90
C LEU A 55 -13.69 -7.60 -6.93
N MET A 56 -14.57 -6.62 -7.09
CA MET A 56 -15.80 -6.51 -6.30
C MET A 56 -16.77 -7.67 -6.53
N ALA A 57 -16.91 -8.14 -7.77
CA ALA A 57 -17.75 -9.30 -8.08
C ALA A 57 -17.21 -10.59 -7.41
N SER A 58 -15.89 -10.77 -7.41
CA SER A 58 -15.22 -11.87 -6.69
C SER A 58 -15.39 -11.73 -5.18
N ALA A 59 -15.19 -10.54 -4.62
CA ALA A 59 -15.35 -10.25 -3.20
C ALA A 59 -16.79 -10.50 -2.72
N THR A 60 -17.78 -10.10 -3.51
CA THR A 60 -19.21 -10.37 -3.25
C THR A 60 -19.48 -11.87 -3.20
N SER A 61 -18.95 -12.63 -4.15
CA SER A 61 -19.15 -14.08 -4.24
C SER A 61 -18.49 -14.83 -3.07
N ALA A 62 -17.36 -14.31 -2.57
CA ALA A 62 -16.61 -14.88 -1.45
C ALA A 62 -17.07 -14.37 -0.08
N GLY A 63 -17.87 -13.31 -0.01
CA GLY A 63 -18.23 -12.65 1.26
C GLY A 63 -17.03 -12.00 1.95
N THR A 64 -16.09 -11.46 1.18
CA THR A 64 -14.81 -10.90 1.67
C THR A 64 -14.69 -9.41 1.32
N PRO A 65 -13.77 -8.66 1.97
CA PRO A 65 -13.43 -7.30 1.58
C PRO A 65 -12.97 -7.17 0.13
N THR A 66 -13.15 -5.99 -0.46
CA THR A 66 -12.55 -5.72 -1.77
C THR A 66 -11.06 -5.49 -1.60
N THR A 67 -10.26 -6.43 -2.09
CA THR A 67 -8.80 -6.41 -1.94
C THR A 67 -8.14 -6.33 -3.31
N ILE A 68 -7.21 -5.40 -3.48
CA ILE A 68 -6.29 -5.35 -4.61
C ILE A 68 -5.06 -6.18 -4.21
N PRO A 69 -4.85 -7.37 -4.78
CA PRO A 69 -3.81 -8.29 -4.32
C PRO A 69 -2.40 -7.71 -4.46
N CYS A 70 -1.49 -8.13 -3.58
CA CYS A 70 -0.08 -7.75 -3.70
C CYS A 70 0.52 -8.18 -5.05
N GLY A 71 1.40 -7.34 -5.60
CA GLY A 71 2.04 -7.58 -6.89
C GLY A 71 1.12 -7.43 -8.11
N THR A 72 -0.11 -6.95 -7.92
CA THR A 72 -1.09 -6.74 -8.99
C THR A 72 -1.51 -5.28 -9.11
N CYS A 73 -1.96 -4.90 -10.30
CA CYS A 73 -2.60 -3.61 -10.55
C CYS A 73 -4.09 -3.78 -10.82
N ALA A 74 -4.88 -2.87 -10.26
CA ALA A 74 -6.28 -2.70 -10.56
C ALA A 74 -6.55 -1.26 -11.02
N TYR A 75 -7.57 -1.07 -11.85
CA TYR A 75 -8.04 0.25 -12.25
C TYR A 75 -9.53 0.42 -11.96
N VAL A 76 -9.94 1.66 -11.72
CA VAL A 76 -11.35 2.01 -11.50
C VAL A 76 -12.06 2.21 -12.83
N ASP A 77 -13.03 1.34 -13.13
CA ASP A 77 -13.76 1.29 -14.40
C ASP A 77 -15.12 2.02 -14.39
N TYR A 78 -15.43 2.72 -13.31
CA TYR A 78 -16.65 3.53 -13.16
C TYR A 78 -16.44 4.94 -13.74
N THR A 79 -17.28 5.31 -14.71
CA THR A 79 -17.15 6.57 -15.48
C THR A 79 -18.45 7.40 -15.50
N ASP A 80 -19.47 6.98 -14.76
CA ASP A 80 -20.84 7.49 -14.85
C ASP A 80 -21.27 8.37 -13.66
N GLY A 81 -20.39 8.57 -12.67
CA GLY A 81 -20.68 9.34 -11.46
C GLY A 81 -21.47 8.56 -10.41
N SER A 82 -21.61 7.25 -10.60
CA SER A 82 -22.32 6.39 -9.65
C SER A 82 -21.69 6.39 -8.26
N THR A 83 -22.51 6.08 -7.27
CA THR A 83 -22.03 5.73 -5.94
C THR A 83 -22.02 4.21 -5.82
N VAL A 84 -20.85 3.66 -5.54
CA VAL A 84 -20.59 2.22 -5.48
C VAL A 84 -20.26 1.84 -4.04
N VAL A 85 -21.06 0.95 -3.46
CA VAL A 85 -20.84 0.43 -2.10
C VAL A 85 -19.96 -0.80 -2.18
N LEU A 86 -18.90 -0.84 -1.38
CA LEU A 86 -18.01 -1.99 -1.35
C LEU A 86 -18.69 -3.22 -0.72
N PRO A 87 -18.47 -4.43 -1.27
CA PRO A 87 -19.01 -5.68 -0.74
C PRO A 87 -18.28 -6.13 0.54
N GLY A 88 -18.76 -7.25 1.11
CA GLY A 88 -18.16 -7.85 2.30
C GLY A 88 -18.45 -7.03 3.55
N ASP A 89 -17.41 -6.71 4.30
CA ASP A 89 -17.46 -5.79 5.44
C ASP A 89 -17.47 -4.30 5.03
N GLY A 90 -17.47 -4.03 3.72
CA GLY A 90 -17.46 -2.69 3.16
C GLY A 90 -16.07 -2.04 3.08
N SER A 91 -14.99 -2.76 3.43
CA SER A 91 -13.63 -2.21 3.40
C SER A 91 -12.95 -2.35 2.03
N LEU A 92 -12.04 -1.41 1.75
CA LEU A 92 -11.12 -1.42 0.61
C LEU A 92 -9.69 -1.65 1.10
N ASN A 93 -9.08 -2.74 0.67
CA ASN A 93 -7.68 -3.06 1.01
C ASN A 93 -6.82 -2.96 -0.26
N VAL A 94 -5.96 -1.94 -0.33
CA VAL A 94 -5.04 -1.71 -1.44
C VAL A 94 -3.66 -2.25 -1.08
N VAL A 95 -3.44 -3.56 -1.33
CA VAL A 95 -2.16 -4.23 -1.07
C VAL A 95 -1.23 -4.14 -2.28
N GLY A 96 -1.78 -4.26 -3.50
CA GLY A 96 -1.10 -3.97 -4.77
C GLY A 96 -1.22 -2.50 -5.17
N ARG A 97 -1.48 -2.22 -6.46
CA ARG A 97 -1.75 -0.85 -6.95
C ARG A 97 -3.21 -0.67 -7.37
N LEU A 98 -3.85 0.38 -6.88
CA LEU A 98 -5.15 0.86 -7.39
C LEU A 98 -4.96 2.17 -8.14
N HIS A 99 -5.40 2.22 -9.40
CA HIS A 99 -5.33 3.41 -10.25
C HIS A 99 -6.71 3.95 -10.60
N PHE A 100 -6.92 5.24 -10.41
CA PHE A 100 -8.07 5.97 -10.92
C PHE A 100 -7.66 6.69 -12.21
N PRO A 101 -8.09 6.23 -13.40
CA PRO A 101 -7.81 6.93 -14.66
C PRO A 101 -8.50 8.30 -14.70
N SER A 102 -8.07 9.18 -15.61
CA SER A 102 -8.69 10.53 -15.78
C SER A 102 -10.18 10.46 -16.13
N THR A 103 -10.60 9.35 -16.76
CA THR A 103 -11.99 9.06 -17.12
C THR A 103 -12.84 8.60 -15.94
N ALA A 104 -12.24 8.30 -14.78
CA ALA A 104 -12.97 7.81 -13.62
C ALA A 104 -13.90 8.88 -13.05
N HIS A 105 -15.16 8.51 -12.87
CA HIS A 105 -16.18 9.35 -12.24
C HIS A 105 -17.03 8.47 -11.31
N VAL A 106 -16.74 8.53 -10.01
CA VAL A 106 -17.33 7.63 -9.03
C VAL A 106 -17.24 8.17 -7.61
N THR A 107 -18.19 7.77 -6.77
CA THR A 107 -18.07 7.82 -5.31
C THR A 107 -18.00 6.40 -4.77
N LEU A 108 -16.85 5.98 -4.24
CA LEU A 108 -16.71 4.72 -3.52
C LEU A 108 -17.16 4.90 -2.08
N SER A 109 -18.20 4.20 -1.66
CA SER A 109 -18.67 4.18 -0.28
C SER A 109 -18.03 2.98 0.44
N ALA A 110 -17.18 3.26 1.42
CA ALA A 110 -16.41 2.26 2.16
C ALA A 110 -16.57 2.42 3.68
N THR A 111 -16.47 1.32 4.43
CA THR A 111 -16.40 1.35 5.91
C THR A 111 -14.98 1.64 6.41
N ALA A 112 -13.98 1.21 5.64
CA ALA A 112 -12.58 1.52 5.85
C ALA A 112 -11.81 1.48 4.53
N VAL A 113 -10.67 2.17 4.51
CA VAL A 113 -9.72 2.13 3.39
C VAL A 113 -8.33 1.96 3.97
N VAL A 114 -7.69 0.87 3.61
CA VAL A 114 -6.32 0.54 4.02
C VAL A 114 -5.46 0.53 2.77
N VAL A 115 -4.33 1.24 2.81
CA VAL A 115 -3.39 1.33 1.69
C VAL A 115 -2.01 0.90 2.17
N GLU A 116 -1.55 -0.23 1.65
CA GLU A 116 -0.26 -0.85 1.97
C GLU A 116 0.65 -0.89 0.75
N GLY A 117 0.04 -0.94 -0.44
CA GLY A 117 0.72 -0.80 -1.72
C GLY A 117 0.64 0.62 -2.23
N HIS A 118 0.08 0.81 -3.43
CA HIS A 118 0.10 2.07 -4.15
C HIS A 118 -1.30 2.54 -4.55
N LEU A 119 -1.70 3.73 -4.11
CA LEU A 119 -2.94 4.38 -4.56
C LEU A 119 -2.58 5.54 -5.48
N ASP A 120 -3.06 5.48 -6.72
CA ASP A 120 -2.75 6.44 -7.77
C ASP A 120 -4.02 7.07 -8.32
N ILE A 121 -4.09 8.39 -8.35
CA ILE A 121 -5.27 9.13 -8.83
C ILE A 121 -4.81 10.05 -9.96
N GLY A 122 -5.17 9.69 -11.19
CA GLY A 122 -4.97 10.54 -12.36
C GLY A 122 -5.78 11.83 -12.26
N VAL A 123 -5.30 12.89 -12.90
CA VAL A 123 -6.03 14.17 -12.98
C VAL A 123 -7.36 13.92 -13.69
N PRO A 124 -8.53 14.15 -13.04
CA PRO A 124 -9.81 13.89 -13.65
C PRO A 124 -10.07 14.78 -14.86
N ASP A 125 -10.70 14.23 -15.90
CA ASP A 125 -11.21 15.00 -17.02
C ASP A 125 -12.28 16.01 -16.54
N LEU A 126 -12.53 17.06 -17.34
CA LEU A 126 -13.46 18.12 -16.93
C LEU A 126 -14.84 17.57 -16.57
N GLY A 127 -15.26 17.79 -15.32
CA GLY A 127 -16.55 17.34 -14.80
C GLY A 127 -16.49 16.00 -14.06
N ASN A 128 -15.45 15.20 -14.28
CA ASN A 128 -15.22 13.96 -13.56
C ASN A 128 -14.76 14.23 -12.12
N GLN A 129 -15.13 13.32 -11.23
CA GLN A 129 -14.85 13.40 -9.80
C GLN A 129 -14.64 11.98 -9.27
N VAL A 130 -13.56 11.82 -8.52
CA VAL A 130 -13.27 10.63 -7.72
C VAL A 130 -13.50 11.00 -6.27
N LYS A 131 -14.36 10.26 -5.58
CA LYS A 131 -14.63 10.44 -4.15
C LYS A 131 -14.53 9.10 -3.46
N ILE A 132 -13.98 9.11 -2.26
CA ILE A 132 -14.07 8.00 -1.32
C ILE A 132 -14.82 8.51 -0.11
N LEU A 133 -16.02 7.99 0.10
CA LEU A 133 -16.88 8.28 1.24
C LEU A 133 -16.67 7.18 2.28
N VAL A 134 -15.98 7.52 3.36
CA VAL A 134 -15.84 6.62 4.51
C VAL A 134 -17.03 6.81 5.44
N TYR A 135 -17.71 5.72 5.80
CA TYR A 135 -18.89 5.71 6.66
C TYR A 135 -18.84 4.58 7.69
N GLY A 136 -19.68 4.65 8.72
CA GLY A 136 -19.69 3.68 9.81
C GLY A 136 -19.23 4.30 11.12
N SER A 137 -19.51 3.60 12.22
CA SER A 137 -19.22 4.03 13.59
C SER A 137 -18.33 3.06 14.35
N GLU A 138 -17.96 1.94 13.72
CA GLU A 138 -17.15 0.89 14.31
C GLU A 138 -15.66 1.20 14.14
N ASP A 139 -14.88 0.89 15.17
CA ASP A 139 -13.42 0.99 15.09
C ASP A 139 -12.87 -0.12 14.18
N VAL A 140 -12.05 0.27 13.22
CA VAL A 140 -11.33 -0.68 12.34
C VAL A 140 -9.86 -0.69 12.74
N PHE A 141 -9.41 -1.85 13.25
CA PHE A 141 -8.02 -2.06 13.63
C PHE A 141 -7.24 -2.65 12.46
N TYR A 142 -6.14 -2.00 12.12
CA TYR A 142 -5.21 -2.46 11.11
C TYR A 142 -3.82 -2.64 11.73
N TYR A 143 -3.20 -3.78 11.44
CA TYR A 143 -1.85 -4.10 11.89
C TYR A 143 -0.94 -4.17 10.66
N PRO A 144 0.10 -3.33 10.56
CA PRO A 144 0.99 -3.34 9.42
C PRO A 144 1.63 -4.72 9.24
N HIS A 145 1.64 -5.23 8.01
CA HIS A 145 2.03 -6.60 7.69
C HIS A 145 3.54 -6.92 7.87
N ASP A 146 4.35 -5.99 8.39
CA ASP A 146 5.80 -6.21 8.61
C ASP A 146 6.19 -6.59 10.04
N MET A 147 5.25 -6.78 10.97
CA MET A 147 5.60 -7.20 12.35
C MET A 147 5.60 -8.71 12.60
N CYS A 148 5.18 -9.54 11.63
CA CYS A 148 5.22 -10.99 11.79
C CYS A 148 6.15 -11.59 10.73
N THR A 149 7.45 -11.60 11.04
CA THR A 149 8.42 -12.37 10.26
C THR A 149 8.10 -13.87 10.36
N HIS A 150 8.32 -14.60 9.26
CA HIS A 150 8.04 -16.03 9.17
C HIS A 150 8.73 -16.78 10.35
N GLY A 151 7.95 -17.20 11.35
CA GLY A 151 8.44 -17.86 12.56
C GLY A 151 8.04 -17.21 13.89
N ASP A 152 7.42 -16.01 13.89
CA ASP A 152 6.93 -15.40 15.13
C ASP A 152 5.57 -16.00 15.55
N THR A 153 5.57 -16.74 16.66
CA THR A 153 4.39 -17.41 17.23
C THR A 153 3.57 -16.52 18.16
N THR A 154 3.99 -15.27 18.38
CA THR A 154 3.27 -14.32 19.24
C THR A 154 2.13 -13.59 18.53
N CYS A 155 2.07 -13.64 17.19
CA CYS A 155 0.98 -13.09 16.38
C CYS A 155 -0.19 -14.08 16.13
N GLN A 156 -0.55 -14.95 17.09
CA GLN A 156 -1.68 -15.87 16.92
C GLN A 156 -2.97 -15.31 17.53
N HIS A 157 -3.95 -14.99 16.67
CA HIS A 157 -5.37 -14.95 17.02
C HIS A 157 -6.11 -16.05 16.27
#